data_AF-A0A843L6E4-F1
#
_entry.id   AF-A0A843L6E4-F1
#
_cell.length_a   1.000
_cell.length_b   1.000
_cell.length_c   1.000
_cell.angle_alpha   90.00
_cell.angle_beta   90.00
_cell.angle_gamma   90.00
#
_symmetry.space_group_name_H-M   'P 1'
#
loop_
_entity.id
_entity.type
_entity.pdbx_description
1 polymer ?
#
loop_
_entity_poly.entity_id
_entity_poly.type
_entity_poly.pdbx_seq_one_letter_code
_entity_poly.pdbx_strand_id
1 'polypeptide(L)'
;MNARIRDFFRTRQGWIFAVADYSHPRGLRSLLRYVPDPDGERQAGGRRYRKLDFDDAFGFLRRERPDWALDLHTVPESEVARIYQPSLGLNAVASRDERVARIASILERGGVPRGQMGITGSMLVGLNGPTSDIDFVVYGPEWWHARDILSWAKRDGRIDDLDEETWRKIYRKRKPEIGFEEFILHEKRKGNRGMVDGTYFDLLFTRDWSQISSSPQPSGRPAGEGRIEARVANAEFAFDSPAIYRLDHPQVKEIFCYSHTYAGQALPGETIEAKGVMEETAEGLRLVVGTTREARGEWIRSLSLLES
;
A
#
# COMPACT_ATOMS: atom_id res chain seq x y z
N MET A 1 -6.74 -1.22 20.76
CA MET A 1 -5.95 -2.33 20.16
C MET A 1 -4.97 -1.74 19.14
N ASN A 2 -3.71 -2.15 19.08
CA ASN A 2 -2.74 -1.56 18.14
C ASN A 2 -2.65 -2.37 16.84
N ALA A 3 -3.15 -1.81 15.75
CA ALA A 3 -3.00 -2.34 14.40
C ALA A 3 -2.70 -1.19 13.43
N ARG A 4 -1.95 -1.45 12.37
CA ARG A 4 -1.60 -0.46 11.35
C ARG A 4 -1.72 -1.01 9.95
N ILE A 5 -1.62 -0.15 8.96
CA ILE A 5 -1.60 -0.53 7.54
C ILE A 5 -0.56 -1.64 7.33
N ARG A 6 -0.92 -2.64 6.50
CA ARG A 6 -0.19 -3.90 6.24
C ARG A 6 -0.33 -4.96 7.34
N ASP A 7 -0.94 -4.67 8.48
CA ASP A 7 -1.38 -5.72 9.39
C ASP A 7 -2.63 -6.41 8.82
N PHE A 8 -2.84 -7.65 9.27
CA PHE A 8 -4.08 -8.38 9.05
C PHE A 8 -4.69 -8.73 10.40
N PHE A 9 -5.99 -9.00 10.44
CA PHE A 9 -6.61 -9.57 11.62
C PHE A 9 -7.68 -10.58 11.25
N ARG A 10 -7.96 -11.50 12.18
CA ARG A 10 -9.03 -12.48 12.10
C ARG A 10 -10.09 -12.17 13.14
N THR A 11 -11.36 -12.15 12.72
CA THR A 11 -12.50 -12.02 13.64
C THR A 11 -12.83 -13.33 14.35
N ARG A 12 -13.75 -13.31 15.32
CA ARG A 12 -14.26 -14.52 15.99
C ARG A 12 -14.91 -15.52 15.04
N GLN A 13 -15.55 -15.04 13.98
CA GLN A 13 -16.17 -15.86 12.93
C GLN A 13 -15.12 -16.51 12.00
N GLY A 14 -13.86 -16.08 12.12
CA GLY A 14 -12.76 -16.57 11.30
C GLY A 14 -12.54 -15.77 10.01
N TRP A 15 -13.23 -14.64 9.82
CA TRP A 15 -13.03 -13.76 8.66
C TRP A 15 -11.71 -12.99 8.79
N ILE A 16 -10.98 -12.84 7.69
CA ILE A 16 -9.66 -12.23 7.68
C ILE A 16 -9.70 -10.92 6.90
N PHE A 17 -9.28 -9.86 7.57
CA PHE A 17 -9.27 -8.49 7.08
C PHE A 17 -7.84 -7.97 6.94
N ALA A 18 -7.62 -7.12 5.93
CA ALA A 18 -6.42 -6.30 5.79
C ALA A 18 -6.69 -4.92 6.39
N VAL A 19 -5.83 -4.45 7.29
CA VAL A 19 -5.96 -3.12 7.90
C VAL A 19 -5.63 -2.05 6.87
N ALA A 20 -6.50 -1.03 6.78
CA ALA A 20 -6.45 0.00 5.74
C ALA A 20 -6.16 1.41 6.29
N ASP A 21 -6.10 1.56 7.61
CA ASP A 21 -5.91 2.85 8.28
C ASP A 21 -5.08 2.69 9.55
N TYR A 22 -4.55 3.80 10.09
CA TYR A 22 -3.77 3.83 11.33
C TYR A 22 -4.61 4.11 12.57
N SER A 23 -5.72 4.83 12.43
CA SER A 23 -6.61 5.17 13.54
C SER A 23 -8.02 5.44 13.03
N HIS A 24 -9.03 4.86 13.67
CA HIS A 24 -10.43 5.14 13.35
C HIS A 24 -11.31 5.02 14.61
N PRO A 25 -12.20 6.00 14.88
CA PRO A 25 -12.90 6.10 16.17
C PRO A 25 -13.87 4.95 16.47
N ARG A 26 -14.28 4.20 15.44
CA ARG A 26 -15.29 3.13 15.55
C ARG A 26 -14.72 1.71 15.52
N GLY A 27 -13.39 1.55 15.52
CA GLY A 27 -12.71 0.25 15.44
C GLY A 27 -11.69 0.19 14.32
N LEU A 28 -11.39 -1.01 13.82
CA LEU A 28 -10.39 -1.20 12.78
C LEU A 28 -10.98 -1.01 11.39
N ARG A 29 -10.62 0.11 10.74
CA ARG A 29 -10.94 0.36 9.34
C ARG A 29 -10.07 -0.51 8.43
N SER A 30 -10.72 -1.31 7.59
CA SER A 30 -10.12 -2.48 6.96
C SER A 30 -10.90 -2.95 5.73
N LEU A 31 -10.32 -3.89 4.98
CA LEU A 31 -10.97 -4.57 3.86
C LEU A 31 -11.05 -6.07 4.13
N LEU A 32 -12.23 -6.69 3.98
CA LEU A 32 -12.39 -8.13 4.11
C LEU A 32 -11.70 -8.80 2.92
N ARG A 33 -10.87 -9.79 3.18
CA ARG A 33 -10.06 -10.47 2.15
C ARG A 33 -10.37 -11.94 2.03
N TYR A 34 -10.66 -12.61 3.14
CA TYR A 34 -10.91 -14.05 3.15
C TYR A 34 -12.01 -14.42 4.12
N VAL A 35 -12.90 -15.29 3.67
CA VAL A 35 -13.95 -15.90 4.50
C VAL A 35 -13.76 -17.41 4.51
N PRO A 36 -13.97 -18.09 5.65
CA PRO A 36 -13.97 -19.54 5.68
C PRO A 36 -14.99 -20.12 4.72
N ASP A 37 -14.56 -21.12 3.96
CA ASP A 37 -15.37 -21.75 2.93
C ASP A 37 -14.83 -23.17 2.70
N PRO A 38 -15.61 -24.25 2.95
CA PRO A 38 -15.17 -25.63 2.70
C PRO A 38 -14.72 -25.87 1.25
N ASP A 39 -15.30 -25.15 0.30
CA ASP A 39 -14.97 -25.24 -1.13
C ASP A 39 -13.94 -24.18 -1.56
N GLY A 40 -13.43 -23.40 -0.60
CA GLY A 40 -12.48 -22.32 -0.83
C GLY A 40 -11.16 -22.80 -1.45
N GLU A 41 -10.59 -21.93 -2.29
CA GLU A 41 -9.36 -22.18 -3.05
C GLU A 41 -8.07 -21.90 -2.27
N ARG A 42 -8.17 -21.27 -1.09
CA ARG A 42 -7.05 -20.99 -0.20
C ARG A 42 -7.10 -21.87 1.04
N GLN A 43 -5.95 -22.23 1.59
CA GLN A 43 -5.87 -23.08 2.78
C GLN A 43 -4.84 -22.54 3.77
N ALA A 44 -5.21 -22.45 5.05
CA ALA A 44 -4.31 -22.12 6.14
C ALA A 44 -4.72 -22.86 7.41
N GLY A 45 -3.75 -23.47 8.12
CA GLY A 45 -4.00 -24.13 9.40
C GLY A 45 -5.10 -25.21 9.37
N GLY A 46 -5.17 -25.97 8.27
CA GLY A 46 -6.18 -27.02 8.07
C GLY A 46 -7.58 -26.52 7.67
N ARG A 47 -7.80 -25.21 7.55
CA ARG A 47 -9.08 -24.62 7.13
C ARG A 47 -8.99 -24.05 5.73
N ARG A 48 -10.07 -24.21 4.95
CA ARG A 48 -10.23 -23.61 3.62
C ARG A 48 -10.92 -22.24 3.68
N TYR A 49 -10.55 -21.39 2.75
CA TYR A 49 -10.95 -20.00 2.65
C TYR A 49 -11.22 -19.62 1.20
N ARG A 50 -12.26 -18.83 0.98
CA ARG A 50 -12.53 -18.15 -0.28
C ARG A 50 -11.98 -16.74 -0.23
N LYS A 51 -11.19 -16.34 -1.23
CA LYS A 51 -10.73 -14.96 -1.38
C LYS A 51 -11.85 -14.11 -1.95
N LEU A 52 -12.08 -12.94 -1.35
CA LEU A 52 -13.04 -11.96 -1.83
C LEU A 52 -12.31 -10.79 -2.48
N ASP A 53 -12.82 -10.35 -3.63
CA ASP A 53 -12.45 -9.05 -4.18
C ASP A 53 -13.20 -7.92 -3.46
N PHE A 54 -13.04 -6.69 -3.94
CA PHE A 54 -13.63 -5.53 -3.27
C PHE A 54 -15.17 -5.59 -3.26
N ASP A 55 -15.79 -5.86 -4.40
CA ASP A 55 -17.24 -5.81 -4.54
C ASP A 55 -17.89 -7.01 -3.84
N ASP A 56 -17.29 -8.19 -3.95
CA ASP A 56 -17.68 -9.39 -3.22
C ASP A 56 -17.59 -9.21 -1.70
N ALA A 57 -16.54 -8.54 -1.22
CA ALA A 57 -16.34 -8.28 0.20
C ALA A 57 -17.43 -7.35 0.77
N PHE A 58 -17.77 -6.28 0.05
CA PHE A 58 -18.87 -5.40 0.42
C PHE A 58 -20.22 -6.11 0.36
N GLY A 59 -20.48 -6.88 -0.70
CA GLY A 59 -21.71 -7.66 -0.85
C GLY A 59 -21.90 -8.67 0.28
N PHE A 60 -20.82 -9.37 0.65
CA PHE A 60 -20.82 -10.28 1.79
C PHE A 60 -21.13 -9.56 3.10
N LEU A 61 -20.42 -8.47 3.43
CA LEU A 61 -20.60 -7.79 4.70
C LEU A 61 -21.95 -7.08 4.81
N ARG A 62 -22.49 -6.49 3.74
CA ARG A 62 -23.84 -5.91 3.76
C ARG A 62 -24.90 -6.95 4.12
N ARG A 63 -24.69 -8.22 3.78
CA ARG A 63 -25.61 -9.31 4.13
C ARG A 63 -25.40 -9.81 5.55
N GLU A 64 -24.15 -10.08 5.95
CA GLU A 64 -23.85 -10.76 7.21
C GLU A 64 -23.72 -9.81 8.41
N ARG A 65 -23.14 -8.61 8.19
CA ARG A 65 -22.81 -7.58 9.20
C ARG A 65 -22.91 -6.17 8.59
N PRO A 66 -24.12 -5.70 8.23
CA PRO A 66 -24.31 -4.40 7.61
C PRO A 66 -23.77 -3.24 8.47
N ASP A 67 -23.73 -3.42 9.80
CA ASP A 67 -23.14 -2.48 10.76
C ASP A 67 -21.63 -2.23 10.53
N TRP A 68 -20.95 -3.15 9.85
CA TRP A 68 -19.52 -3.05 9.53
C TRP A 68 -19.26 -2.48 8.14
N ALA A 69 -20.24 -2.50 7.24
CA ALA A 69 -20.10 -2.05 5.86
C ALA A 69 -20.42 -0.55 5.72
N LEU A 70 -19.50 0.30 6.18
CA LEU A 70 -19.59 1.77 6.11
C LEU A 70 -18.99 2.28 4.77
N ASP A 71 -18.23 3.38 4.81
CA ASP A 71 -17.45 3.90 3.68
C ASP A 71 -16.34 2.92 3.23
N LEU A 72 -15.73 2.24 4.21
CA LEU A 72 -14.99 0.98 4.07
C LEU A 72 -15.54 -0.01 5.10
N HIS A 73 -14.86 -1.12 5.37
CA HIS A 73 -15.26 -1.97 6.49
C HIS A 73 -14.67 -1.43 7.79
N THR A 74 -15.49 -1.35 8.83
CA THR A 74 -15.04 -1.00 10.18
C THR A 74 -15.46 -2.09 11.14
N VAL A 75 -14.48 -2.82 11.67
CA VAL A 75 -14.71 -3.93 12.60
C VAL A 75 -14.45 -3.46 14.03
N PRO A 76 -15.41 -3.60 14.97
CA PRO A 76 -15.19 -3.30 16.37
C PRO A 76 -14.01 -4.10 16.94
N GLU A 77 -13.16 -3.47 17.76
CA GLU A 77 -12.02 -4.17 18.38
C GLU A 77 -12.45 -5.40 19.17
N SER A 78 -13.64 -5.33 19.78
CA SER A 78 -14.20 -6.43 20.53
C SER A 78 -14.31 -7.69 19.67
N GLU A 79 -14.53 -7.60 18.37
CA GLU A 79 -14.77 -8.74 17.45
C GLU A 79 -13.49 -9.36 16.88
N VAL A 80 -12.34 -8.74 17.16
CA VAL A 80 -11.03 -9.22 16.71
C VAL A 80 -10.55 -10.34 17.62
N ALA A 81 -10.30 -11.51 17.03
CA ALA A 81 -9.79 -12.69 17.73
C ALA A 81 -8.26 -12.81 17.67
N ARG A 82 -7.62 -12.30 16.61
CA ARG A 82 -6.17 -12.34 16.41
C ARG A 82 -5.71 -11.26 15.46
N ILE A 83 -4.56 -10.65 15.74
CA ILE A 83 -3.82 -9.79 14.80
C ILE A 83 -2.64 -10.57 14.23
N TYR A 84 -2.35 -10.35 12.96
CA TYR A 84 -1.15 -10.80 12.26
C TYR A 84 -0.31 -9.58 11.93
N GLN A 85 0.90 -9.53 12.49
CA GLN A 85 1.84 -8.42 12.34
C GLN A 85 2.96 -8.83 11.37
N PRO A 86 3.27 -8.03 10.33
CA PRO A 86 4.26 -8.38 9.32
C PRO A 86 5.65 -8.70 9.87
N SER A 87 6.11 -7.95 10.87
CA SER A 87 7.43 -8.18 11.50
C SER A 87 7.52 -9.54 12.19
N LEU A 88 6.48 -9.96 12.90
CA LEU A 88 6.41 -11.29 13.51
C LEU A 88 6.27 -12.40 12.46
N GLY A 89 5.50 -12.13 11.39
CA GLY A 89 5.31 -13.06 10.29
C GLY A 89 6.60 -13.33 9.51
N LEU A 90 7.49 -12.34 9.38
CA LEU A 90 8.68 -12.43 8.54
C LEU A 90 9.58 -13.61 8.92
N ASN A 91 9.85 -13.81 10.21
CA ASN A 91 10.73 -14.89 10.65
C ASN A 91 10.14 -16.27 10.35
N ALA A 92 8.83 -16.44 10.59
CA ALA A 92 8.14 -17.68 10.29
C ALA A 92 8.15 -18.00 8.79
N VAL A 93 7.89 -17.00 7.94
CA VAL A 93 7.87 -17.18 6.48
C VAL A 93 9.29 -17.39 5.94
N ALA A 94 10.25 -16.57 6.33
CA ALA A 94 11.64 -16.68 5.87
C ALA A 94 12.29 -18.02 6.26
N SER A 95 11.88 -18.67 7.35
CA SER A 95 12.36 -20.01 7.70
C SER A 95 11.89 -21.13 6.75
N ARG A 96 10.92 -20.85 5.87
CA ARG A 96 10.28 -21.82 4.98
C ARG A 96 10.30 -21.41 3.51
N ASP A 97 10.52 -20.13 3.22
CA ASP A 97 10.56 -19.57 1.87
C ASP A 97 11.89 -18.85 1.65
N GLU A 98 12.77 -19.48 0.86
CA GLU A 98 14.12 -18.97 0.58
C GLU A 98 14.10 -17.63 -0.14
N ARG A 99 13.05 -17.33 -0.92
CA ARG A 99 12.91 -16.06 -1.64
C ARG A 99 12.72 -14.91 -0.67
N VAL A 100 11.85 -15.10 0.33
CA VAL A 100 11.63 -14.13 1.41
C VAL A 100 12.88 -14.00 2.28
N ALA A 101 13.56 -15.11 2.58
CA ALA A 101 14.82 -15.10 3.31
C ALA A 101 15.91 -14.30 2.57
N ARG A 102 15.99 -14.45 1.25
CA ARG A 102 16.93 -13.74 0.38
C ARG A 102 16.66 -12.24 0.38
N ILE A 103 15.42 -11.80 0.18
CA ILE A 103 15.07 -10.37 0.24
C ILE A 103 15.45 -9.80 1.61
N ALA A 104 15.07 -10.48 2.70
CA ALA A 104 15.37 -10.03 4.05
C ALA A 104 16.88 -9.95 4.31
N SER A 105 17.66 -10.95 3.85
CA SER A 105 19.11 -10.94 3.99
C SER A 105 19.79 -9.85 3.17
N ILE A 106 19.26 -9.50 1.99
CA ILE A 106 19.80 -8.41 1.17
C ILE A 106 19.64 -7.08 1.91
N LEU A 107 18.43 -6.81 2.42
CA LEU A 107 18.15 -5.59 3.16
C LEU A 107 18.95 -5.51 4.48
N GLU A 108 19.03 -6.61 5.21
CA GLU A 108 19.74 -6.68 6.50
C GLU A 108 21.24 -6.44 6.34
N ARG A 109 21.86 -7.08 5.34
CA ARG A 109 23.29 -6.85 5.01
C ARG A 109 23.54 -5.44 4.48
N GLY A 110 22.53 -4.82 3.86
CA GLY A 110 22.56 -3.42 3.44
C GLY A 110 22.40 -2.43 4.59
N GLY A 111 22.06 -2.90 5.80
CA GLY A 111 21.98 -2.08 7.01
C GLY A 111 20.56 -1.77 7.50
N VAL A 112 19.51 -2.27 6.85
CA VAL A 112 18.14 -2.11 7.38
C VAL A 112 17.98 -3.04 8.60
N PRO A 113 17.57 -2.54 9.78
CA PRO A 113 17.38 -3.37 10.96
C PRO A 113 16.27 -4.40 10.77
N ARG A 114 16.46 -5.61 11.29
CA ARG A 114 15.46 -6.70 11.21
C ARG A 114 14.08 -6.31 11.76
N GLY A 115 14.05 -5.50 12.81
CA GLY A 115 12.81 -4.98 13.42
C GLY A 115 12.02 -4.04 12.51
N GLN A 116 12.68 -3.47 11.50
CA GLN A 116 12.10 -2.56 10.51
C GLN A 116 11.71 -3.25 9.19
N MET A 117 11.60 -4.59 9.21
CA MET A 117 11.12 -5.39 8.10
C MET A 117 9.89 -6.20 8.46
N GLY A 118 9.11 -6.61 7.45
CA GLY A 118 7.99 -7.51 7.62
C GLY A 118 7.60 -8.22 6.33
N ILE A 119 6.67 -9.17 6.43
CA ILE A 119 5.97 -9.77 5.30
C ILE A 119 4.47 -9.62 5.50
N THR A 120 3.73 -9.18 4.48
CA THR A 120 2.28 -9.00 4.57
C THR A 120 1.53 -9.87 3.54
N GLY A 121 0.26 -9.57 3.31
CA GLY A 121 -0.55 -10.18 2.29
C GLY A 121 -0.83 -11.65 2.58
N SER A 122 -0.88 -12.44 1.52
CA SER A 122 -1.24 -13.85 1.60
C SER A 122 -0.23 -14.69 2.39
N MET A 123 1.05 -14.35 2.35
CA MET A 123 2.11 -15.08 3.07
C MET A 123 2.01 -14.90 4.58
N LEU A 124 1.68 -13.69 5.06
CA LEU A 124 1.52 -13.39 6.49
C LEU A 124 0.45 -14.24 7.17
N VAL A 125 -0.66 -14.48 6.47
CA VAL A 125 -1.80 -15.27 6.98
C VAL A 125 -1.75 -16.74 6.52
N GLY A 126 -0.68 -17.14 5.83
CA GLY A 126 -0.48 -18.51 5.34
C GLY A 126 -1.48 -18.95 4.27
N LEU A 127 -2.06 -18.00 3.52
CA LEU A 127 -3.02 -18.24 2.43
C LEU A 127 -2.38 -18.00 1.05
N ASN A 128 -1.05 -17.92 0.97
CA ASN A 128 -0.34 -17.82 -0.30
C ASN A 128 -0.52 -19.10 -1.13
N GLY A 129 -0.53 -18.94 -2.45
CA GLY A 129 -0.58 -20.03 -3.41
C GLY A 129 0.65 -20.00 -4.34
N PRO A 130 0.74 -20.94 -5.30
CA PRO A 130 1.90 -21.01 -6.21
C PRO A 130 2.13 -19.74 -7.04
N THR A 131 1.07 -18.97 -7.31
CA THR A 131 1.09 -17.73 -8.08
C THR A 131 1.10 -16.47 -7.21
N SER A 132 1.25 -16.61 -5.89
CA SER A 132 1.32 -15.46 -4.98
C SER A 132 2.60 -14.68 -5.21
N ASP A 133 2.45 -13.37 -5.26
CA ASP A 133 3.51 -12.39 -5.12
C ASP A 133 4.02 -12.31 -3.67
N ILE A 134 5.19 -11.69 -3.50
CA ILE A 134 5.78 -11.40 -2.20
C ILE A 134 5.52 -9.93 -1.87
N ASP A 135 4.74 -9.69 -0.82
CA ASP A 135 4.48 -8.35 -0.29
C ASP A 135 5.43 -8.07 0.90
N PHE A 136 6.63 -7.54 0.62
CA PHE A 136 7.64 -7.27 1.65
C PHE A 136 7.45 -5.87 2.25
N VAL A 137 7.47 -5.75 3.57
CA VAL A 137 7.20 -4.50 4.29
C VAL A 137 8.49 -3.92 4.84
N VAL A 138 8.65 -2.60 4.71
CA VAL A 138 9.69 -1.83 5.43
C VAL A 138 9.03 -0.68 6.18
N TYR A 139 9.45 -0.51 7.43
CA TYR A 139 8.84 0.43 8.37
C TYR A 139 9.54 1.78 8.39
N GLY A 140 8.76 2.84 8.25
CA GLY A 140 9.16 4.22 8.51
C GLY A 140 10.40 4.69 7.73
N PRO A 141 11.32 5.44 8.36
CA PRO A 141 12.45 6.05 7.66
C PRO A 141 13.38 5.08 6.91
N GLU A 142 13.48 3.82 7.36
CA GLU A 142 14.29 2.77 6.71
C GLU A 142 13.83 2.46 5.29
N TRP A 143 12.62 2.86 4.92
CA TRP A 143 12.08 2.73 3.57
C TRP A 143 13.01 3.27 2.49
N TRP A 144 13.57 4.47 2.71
CA TRP A 144 14.42 5.13 1.72
C TRP A 144 15.74 4.36 1.54
N HIS A 145 16.34 3.94 2.65
CA HIS A 145 17.54 3.10 2.65
C HIS A 145 17.31 1.74 1.98
N ALA A 146 16.16 1.10 2.26
CA ALA A 146 15.79 -0.16 1.63
C ALA A 146 15.63 -0.07 0.10
N ARG A 147 15.11 1.06 -0.40
CA ARG A 147 15.02 1.33 -1.85
C ARG A 147 16.40 1.46 -2.49
N ASP A 148 17.32 2.15 -1.81
CA ASP A 148 18.70 2.29 -2.28
C ASP A 148 19.40 0.93 -2.33
N ILE A 149 19.27 0.12 -1.27
CA ILE A 149 19.79 -1.25 -1.24
C ILE A 149 19.20 -2.10 -2.36
N LEU A 150 17.89 -2.00 -2.61
CA LEU A 150 17.23 -2.72 -3.69
C LEU A 150 17.77 -2.29 -5.07
N SER A 151 18.02 -0.99 -5.26
CA SER A 151 18.64 -0.48 -6.48
C SER A 151 20.05 -1.06 -6.69
N TRP A 152 20.85 -1.16 -5.63
CA TRP A 152 22.17 -1.80 -5.68
C TRP A 152 22.08 -3.31 -5.97
N ALA A 153 21.16 -4.01 -5.31
CA ALA A 153 20.94 -5.44 -5.49
C ALA A 153 20.49 -5.80 -6.93
N LYS A 154 19.86 -4.85 -7.64
CA LYS A 154 19.57 -5.00 -9.06
C LYS A 154 20.81 -4.86 -9.94
N ARG A 155 21.66 -3.87 -9.64
CA ARG A 155 22.89 -3.64 -10.41
C ARG A 155 23.89 -4.79 -10.30
N ASP A 156 23.92 -5.49 -9.17
CA ASP A 156 24.82 -6.62 -8.94
C ASP A 156 24.18 -8.01 -9.20
N GLY A 157 22.94 -8.04 -9.71
CA GLY A 157 22.27 -9.28 -10.13
C GLY A 157 21.74 -10.15 -9.00
N ARG A 158 21.64 -9.64 -7.77
CA ARG A 158 21.00 -10.37 -6.65
C ARG A 158 19.47 -10.31 -6.69
N ILE A 159 18.92 -9.29 -7.35
CA ILE A 159 17.49 -9.10 -7.63
C ILE A 159 17.36 -8.77 -9.12
N ASP A 160 16.38 -9.37 -9.80
CA ASP A 160 16.15 -9.04 -11.21
C ASP A 160 15.17 -7.89 -11.37
N ASP A 161 15.32 -7.15 -12.47
CA ASP A 161 14.30 -6.21 -12.92
C ASP A 161 13.07 -6.92 -13.49
N LEU A 162 11.96 -6.19 -13.54
CA LEU A 162 10.72 -6.67 -14.16
C LEU A 162 10.87 -6.68 -15.68
N ASP A 163 10.41 -7.77 -16.30
CA ASP A 163 10.25 -7.86 -17.75
C ASP A 163 9.10 -6.99 -18.28
N GLU A 164 9.10 -6.75 -19.60
CA GLU A 164 8.07 -5.93 -20.26
C GLU A 164 6.66 -6.51 -20.11
N GLU A 165 6.53 -7.84 -20.14
CA GLU A 165 5.22 -8.50 -19.99
C GLU A 165 4.61 -8.18 -18.62
N THR A 166 5.42 -8.22 -17.57
CA THR A 166 5.05 -7.88 -16.20
C THR A 166 4.67 -6.41 -16.10
N TRP A 167 5.43 -5.50 -16.71
CA TRP A 167 5.06 -4.08 -16.77
C TRP A 167 3.73 -3.85 -17.48
N ARG A 168 3.48 -4.51 -18.62
CA ARG A 168 2.19 -4.43 -19.34
C ARG A 168 1.04 -4.98 -18.51
N LYS A 169 1.25 -6.08 -17.77
CA LYS A 169 0.26 -6.62 -16.82
C LYS A 169 -0.07 -5.60 -15.72
N ILE A 170 0.94 -4.96 -15.14
CA ILE A 170 0.74 -3.93 -14.11
C ILE A 170 -0.03 -2.74 -14.70
N TYR A 171 0.38 -2.22 -15.86
CA TYR A 171 -0.30 -1.11 -16.52
C TYR A 171 -1.78 -1.38 -16.78
N ARG A 172 -2.11 -2.55 -17.38
CA ARG A 172 -3.50 -2.97 -17.63
C ARG A 172 -4.32 -3.11 -16.34
N LYS A 173 -3.69 -3.54 -15.24
CA LYS A 173 -4.35 -3.65 -13.93
C LYS A 173 -4.60 -2.28 -13.30
N ARG A 174 -3.70 -1.32 -13.49
CA ARG A 174 -3.77 0.03 -12.91
C ARG A 174 -4.69 0.96 -13.69
N LYS A 175 -4.79 0.79 -15.02
CA LYS A 175 -5.57 1.65 -15.94
C LYS A 175 -5.35 3.15 -15.68
N PRO A 176 -4.09 3.63 -15.67
CA PRO A 176 -3.80 5.02 -15.38
C PRO A 176 -4.30 5.96 -16.49
N GLU A 177 -4.42 7.25 -16.16
CA GLU A 177 -4.73 8.33 -17.14
C GLU A 177 -3.50 8.76 -17.96
N ILE A 178 -2.32 8.23 -17.64
CA ILE A 178 -1.04 8.51 -18.32
C ILE A 178 -0.65 7.38 -19.27
N GLY A 179 0.13 7.70 -20.31
CA GLY A 179 0.62 6.73 -21.30
C GLY A 179 1.54 5.66 -20.70
N PHE A 180 1.76 4.57 -21.43
CA PHE A 180 2.54 3.43 -20.94
C PHE A 180 4.02 3.77 -20.67
N GLU A 181 4.62 4.57 -21.54
CA GLU A 181 6.01 5.01 -21.44
C GLU A 181 6.21 5.90 -20.20
N GLU A 182 5.32 6.87 -20.02
CA GLU A 182 5.29 7.75 -18.84
C GLU A 182 5.04 6.94 -17.55
N PHE A 183 4.11 5.98 -17.60
CA PHE A 183 3.84 5.09 -16.48
C PHE A 183 5.07 4.28 -16.07
N ILE A 184 5.78 3.68 -17.02
CA ILE A 184 7.01 2.94 -16.75
C ILE A 184 8.09 3.85 -16.17
N LEU A 185 8.26 5.06 -16.71
CA LEU A 185 9.24 6.02 -16.21
C LEU A 185 9.04 6.28 -14.71
N HIS A 186 7.80 6.57 -14.32
CA HIS A 186 7.45 6.77 -12.91
C HIS A 186 7.60 5.50 -12.08
N GLU A 187 7.07 4.35 -12.53
CA GLU A 187 7.13 3.11 -11.76
C GLU A 187 8.57 2.61 -11.56
N LYS A 188 9.46 2.78 -12.54
CA LYS A 188 10.88 2.44 -12.38
C LYS A 188 11.55 3.35 -11.34
N ARG A 189 11.26 4.66 -11.36
CA ARG A 189 11.79 5.61 -10.37
C ARG A 189 11.34 5.28 -8.94
N LYS A 190 10.16 4.68 -8.75
CA LYS A 190 9.68 4.25 -7.44
C LYS A 190 10.59 3.19 -6.80
N GLY A 191 11.32 2.41 -7.58
CA GLY A 191 12.38 1.53 -7.06
C GLY A 191 11.92 0.59 -5.95
N ASN A 192 10.65 0.17 -5.98
CA ASN A 192 10.01 -0.62 -4.92
C ASN A 192 9.45 -1.95 -5.45
N ARG A 193 9.94 -2.42 -6.59
CA ARG A 193 9.52 -3.67 -7.23
C ARG A 193 10.75 -4.43 -7.71
N GLY A 194 10.69 -5.76 -7.67
CA GLY A 194 11.73 -6.61 -8.23
C GLY A 194 11.24 -8.04 -8.46
N MET A 195 12.14 -8.86 -8.97
CA MET A 195 11.94 -10.30 -9.14
C MET A 195 13.02 -11.04 -8.33
N VAL A 196 12.63 -12.10 -7.64
CA VAL A 196 13.55 -12.99 -6.90
C VAL A 196 13.22 -14.43 -7.23
N ASP A 197 14.18 -15.16 -7.79
CA ASP A 197 14.01 -16.55 -8.24
C ASP A 197 12.74 -16.73 -9.09
N GLY A 198 12.54 -15.84 -10.07
CA GLY A 198 11.36 -15.82 -10.94
C GLY A 198 10.04 -15.36 -10.29
N THR A 199 10.09 -14.88 -9.04
CA THR A 199 8.90 -14.44 -8.29
C THR A 199 8.86 -12.93 -8.14
N TYR A 200 7.74 -12.33 -8.56
CA TYR A 200 7.48 -10.90 -8.39
C TYR A 200 7.30 -10.51 -6.92
N PHE A 201 7.90 -9.40 -6.53
CA PHE A 201 7.71 -8.80 -5.21
C PHE A 201 7.55 -7.29 -5.25
N ASP A 202 6.73 -6.79 -4.33
CA ASP A 202 6.62 -5.38 -3.98
C ASP A 202 7.34 -5.15 -2.64
N LEU A 203 8.11 -4.07 -2.57
CA LEU A 203 8.50 -3.42 -1.33
C LEU A 203 7.37 -2.44 -0.97
N LEU A 204 6.86 -2.53 0.25
CA LEU A 204 5.70 -1.78 0.74
C LEU A 204 6.07 -0.95 1.96
N PHE A 205 5.80 0.35 1.89
CA PHE A 205 5.93 1.24 3.02
C PHE A 205 4.77 1.03 4.01
N THR A 206 5.08 1.20 5.29
CA THR A 206 4.11 1.52 6.33
C THR A 206 4.80 2.29 7.44
N ARG A 207 4.06 3.15 8.15
CA ARG A 207 4.64 4.01 9.18
C ARG A 207 5.21 3.20 10.35
N ASP A 208 6.31 3.69 10.90
CA ASP A 208 6.75 3.28 12.24
C ASP A 208 5.72 3.75 13.30
N TRP A 209 5.66 3.09 14.46
CA TRP A 209 4.76 3.50 15.54
C TRP A 209 4.99 4.95 15.98
N SER A 210 6.24 5.42 15.95
CA SER A 210 6.62 6.80 16.22
C SER A 210 6.04 7.82 15.22
N GLN A 211 5.67 7.40 14.02
CA GLN A 211 5.09 8.25 12.96
C GLN A 211 3.55 8.18 12.93
N ILE A 212 2.93 7.37 13.78
CA ILE A 212 1.48 7.21 13.85
C ILE A 212 0.94 8.14 14.94
N SER A 213 0.15 9.13 14.52
CA SER A 213 -0.61 9.97 15.44
C SER A 213 -1.80 9.21 16.01
N SER A 214 -2.15 9.45 17.26
CA SER A 214 -3.39 8.97 17.86
C SER A 214 -4.63 9.61 17.22
N SER A 215 -4.48 10.82 16.68
CA SER A 215 -5.56 11.54 16.03
C SER A 215 -5.73 11.07 14.58
N PRO A 216 -6.96 10.75 14.15
CA PRO A 216 -7.22 10.42 12.76
C PRO A 216 -6.89 11.62 11.86
N GLN A 217 -6.61 11.33 10.58
CA GLN A 217 -6.43 12.39 9.59
C GLN A 217 -7.72 13.23 9.49
N PRO A 218 -7.62 14.57 9.48
CA PRO A 218 -8.80 15.41 9.38
C PRO A 218 -9.47 15.22 8.02
N SER A 219 -10.77 14.98 8.05
CA SER A 219 -11.62 14.95 6.86
C SER A 219 -11.78 16.36 6.29
N GLY A 220 -11.68 16.51 4.97
CA GLY A 220 -12.03 17.75 4.29
C GLY A 220 -13.48 17.75 3.79
N ARG A 221 -13.99 18.94 3.48
CA ARG A 221 -15.28 19.11 2.78
C ARG A 221 -15.05 19.17 1.27
N PRO A 222 -15.77 18.39 0.45
CA PRO A 222 -15.61 18.44 -1.00
C PRO A 222 -15.84 19.86 -1.56
N ALA A 223 -14.94 20.31 -2.42
CA ALA A 223 -14.91 21.64 -3.03
C ALA A 223 -14.80 21.58 -4.57
N GLY A 224 -15.26 20.49 -5.18
CA GLY A 224 -15.26 20.29 -6.63
C GLY A 224 -13.95 19.72 -7.17
N GLU A 225 -13.82 19.64 -8.49
CA GLU A 225 -12.58 19.21 -9.15
C GLU A 225 -11.55 20.34 -9.23
N GLY A 226 -10.28 19.99 -9.22
CA GLY A 226 -9.20 20.95 -9.43
C GLY A 226 -7.98 20.34 -10.09
N ARG A 227 -7.22 21.20 -10.79
CA ARG A 227 -5.91 20.91 -11.37
C ARG A 227 -4.93 21.94 -10.83
N ILE A 228 -3.76 21.48 -10.43
CA ILE A 228 -2.69 22.35 -9.95
C ILE A 228 -1.37 21.96 -10.58
N GLU A 229 -0.47 22.94 -10.61
CA GLU A 229 0.96 22.74 -10.76
C GLU A 229 1.63 23.27 -9.50
N ALA A 230 2.50 22.48 -8.88
CA ALA A 230 3.12 22.86 -7.62
C ALA A 230 4.47 22.17 -7.42
N ARG A 231 5.35 22.81 -6.66
CA ARG A 231 6.60 22.19 -6.20
C ARG A 231 6.35 21.36 -4.96
N VAL A 232 6.86 20.13 -4.94
CA VAL A 232 6.78 19.25 -3.76
C VAL A 232 7.79 19.71 -2.71
N ALA A 233 7.31 20.17 -1.56
CA ALA A 233 8.15 20.57 -0.44
C ALA A 233 8.57 19.37 0.42
N ASN A 234 7.68 18.39 0.61
CA ASN A 234 7.96 17.19 1.40
C ASN A 234 7.17 15.99 0.87
N ALA A 235 7.82 14.82 0.85
CA ALA A 235 7.29 13.58 0.32
C ALA A 235 7.55 12.39 1.28
N GLU A 236 7.68 12.64 2.58
CA GLU A 236 8.03 11.62 3.58
C GLU A 236 7.06 10.44 3.54
N PHE A 237 5.76 10.72 3.36
CA PHE A 237 4.70 9.72 3.28
C PHE A 237 4.22 9.49 1.85
N ALA A 238 5.04 9.74 0.83
CA ALA A 238 4.64 9.55 -0.58
C ALA A 238 4.34 8.09 -0.94
N PHE A 239 4.79 7.11 -0.16
CA PHE A 239 4.52 5.68 -0.37
C PHE A 239 3.47 5.10 0.58
N ASP A 240 2.88 5.95 1.41
CA ASP A 240 1.87 5.57 2.39
C ASP A 240 0.48 5.42 1.77
N SER A 241 -0.52 5.13 2.60
CA SER A 241 -1.92 5.08 2.19
C SER A 241 -2.80 5.89 3.18
N PRO A 242 -3.27 7.10 2.82
CA PRO A 242 -2.95 7.80 1.58
C PRO A 242 -1.48 8.20 1.49
N ALA A 243 -0.96 8.27 0.28
CA ALA A 243 0.31 8.91 0.00
C ALA A 243 0.14 10.43 0.15
N ILE A 244 1.09 11.09 0.82
CA ILE A 244 1.00 12.53 1.14
C ILE A 244 2.16 13.28 0.50
N TYR A 245 1.81 14.33 -0.26
CA TYR A 245 2.76 15.30 -0.81
C TYR A 245 2.43 16.68 -0.24
N ARG A 246 3.34 17.28 0.51
CA ARG A 246 3.18 18.68 0.95
C ARG A 246 3.75 19.60 -0.12
N LEU A 247 3.03 20.67 -0.41
CA LEU A 247 3.28 21.52 -1.57
C LEU A 247 3.69 22.92 -1.16
N ASP A 248 4.62 23.49 -1.93
CA ASP A 248 4.84 24.94 -1.97
C ASP A 248 3.88 25.53 -3.00
N HIS A 249 2.67 25.85 -2.54
CA HIS A 249 1.60 26.41 -3.37
C HIS A 249 0.70 27.35 -2.53
N PRO A 250 0.23 28.49 -3.09
CA PRO A 250 -0.44 29.53 -2.32
C PRO A 250 -1.73 29.06 -1.65
N GLN A 251 -2.52 28.23 -2.33
CA GLN A 251 -3.85 27.79 -1.84
C GLN A 251 -3.87 26.33 -1.39
N VAL A 252 -3.50 25.40 -2.29
CA VAL A 252 -3.42 23.96 -1.99
C VAL A 252 -2.14 23.64 -1.22
N LYS A 253 -2.27 23.09 0.00
CA LYS A 253 -1.13 22.81 0.89
C LYS A 253 -0.59 21.40 0.76
N GLU A 254 -1.43 20.45 0.34
CA GLU A 254 -1.03 19.07 0.19
C GLU A 254 -1.91 18.29 -0.79
N ILE A 255 -1.38 17.18 -1.26
CA ILE A 255 -2.13 16.15 -1.99
C ILE A 255 -2.25 14.91 -1.10
N PHE A 256 -3.47 14.39 -0.95
CA PHE A 256 -3.73 13.04 -0.45
C PHE A 256 -4.00 12.12 -1.63
N CYS A 257 -3.21 11.07 -1.76
CA CYS A 257 -3.31 10.12 -2.86
C CYS A 257 -3.66 8.72 -2.34
N TYR A 258 -4.90 8.29 -2.57
CA TYR A 258 -5.36 6.93 -2.27
C TYR A 258 -5.07 5.92 -3.40
N SER A 259 -4.64 6.42 -4.57
CA SER A 259 -4.29 5.57 -5.71
C SER A 259 -2.86 5.05 -5.60
N HIS A 260 -2.72 3.73 -5.54
CA HIS A 260 -1.39 3.08 -5.64
C HIS A 260 -0.64 3.42 -6.94
N THR A 261 -1.35 3.81 -8.00
CA THR A 261 -0.76 4.23 -9.28
C THR A 261 0.10 5.50 -9.10
N TYR A 262 -0.32 6.42 -8.24
CA TYR A 262 0.33 7.72 -8.06
C TYR A 262 0.97 7.89 -6.67
N ALA A 263 1.03 6.83 -5.87
CA ALA A 263 1.91 6.76 -4.70
C ALA A 263 3.37 6.67 -5.15
N GLY A 264 4.27 7.46 -4.55
CA GLY A 264 5.70 7.54 -4.86
C GLY A 264 6.03 8.29 -6.15
N GLN A 265 5.10 9.11 -6.66
CA GLN A 265 5.17 9.72 -7.99
C GLN A 265 6.22 10.82 -8.13
N ALA A 266 6.50 11.55 -7.04
CA ALA A 266 7.40 12.70 -7.02
C ALA A 266 8.25 12.76 -5.75
N LEU A 267 9.40 13.41 -5.85
CA LEU A 267 10.34 13.65 -4.76
C LEU A 267 10.35 15.12 -4.31
N PRO A 268 10.86 15.43 -3.10
CA PRO A 268 11.02 16.82 -2.66
C PRO A 268 11.88 17.61 -3.67
N GLY A 269 11.41 18.81 -3.99
CA GLY A 269 12.03 19.71 -4.94
C GLY A 269 11.48 19.61 -6.37
N GLU A 270 10.83 18.51 -6.75
CA GLU A 270 10.24 18.32 -8.09
C GLU A 270 8.95 19.13 -8.26
N THR A 271 8.71 19.61 -9.48
CA THR A 271 7.44 20.20 -9.89
C THR A 271 6.51 19.11 -10.40
N ILE A 272 5.27 19.12 -9.92
CA ILE A 272 4.22 18.20 -10.33
C ILE A 272 3.06 18.93 -10.98
N GLU A 273 2.37 18.23 -11.87
CA GLU A 273 0.99 18.51 -12.23
C GLU A 273 0.09 17.45 -11.58
N ALA A 274 -1.00 17.88 -10.95
CA ALA A 274 -1.98 16.97 -10.38
C ALA A 274 -3.41 17.41 -10.68
N LYS A 275 -4.29 16.43 -10.92
CA LYS A 275 -5.74 16.64 -11.05
C LYS A 275 -6.49 15.66 -10.14
N GLY A 276 -7.50 16.16 -9.45
CA GLY A 276 -8.32 15.39 -8.53
C GLY A 276 -9.48 16.22 -7.96
N VAL A 277 -9.97 15.82 -6.79
CA VAL A 277 -11.05 16.51 -6.07
C VAL A 277 -10.46 17.41 -4.98
N MET A 278 -10.85 18.68 -4.96
CA MET A 278 -10.47 19.62 -3.91
C MET A 278 -11.25 19.36 -2.63
N GLU A 279 -10.59 19.53 -1.51
CA GLU A 279 -11.16 19.47 -0.17
C GLU A 279 -10.79 20.74 0.62
N GLU A 280 -11.78 21.35 1.27
CA GLU A 280 -11.57 22.39 2.27
C GLU A 280 -11.23 21.76 3.62
N THR A 281 -10.07 22.14 4.18
CA THR A 281 -9.58 21.74 5.51
C THR A 281 -9.39 22.97 6.39
N ALA A 282 -9.11 22.79 7.68
CA ALA A 282 -8.83 23.90 8.58
C ALA A 282 -7.52 24.63 8.21
N GLU A 283 -6.60 23.91 7.56
CA GLU A 283 -5.26 24.36 7.19
C GLU A 283 -5.17 24.94 5.75
N GLY A 284 -6.27 24.90 5.00
CA GLY A 284 -6.35 25.38 3.62
C GLY A 284 -6.96 24.34 2.66
N LEU A 285 -6.70 24.49 1.36
CA LEU A 285 -7.15 23.51 0.38
C LEU A 285 -6.21 22.30 0.36
N ARG A 286 -6.80 21.13 0.15
CA ARG A 286 -6.12 19.87 -0.16
C ARG A 286 -6.64 19.35 -1.49
N LEU A 287 -5.78 18.71 -2.28
CA LEU A 287 -6.23 17.96 -3.46
C LEU A 287 -6.22 16.46 -3.14
N VAL A 288 -7.29 15.75 -3.47
CA VAL A 288 -7.42 14.31 -3.30
C VAL A 288 -7.36 13.62 -4.66
N VAL A 289 -6.45 12.64 -4.79
CA VAL A 289 -6.28 11.79 -5.97
C VAL A 289 -6.57 10.35 -5.58
N GLY A 290 -7.32 9.62 -6.40
CA GLY A 290 -7.82 8.29 -6.09
C GLY A 290 -9.16 8.31 -5.36
N THR A 291 -10.06 9.25 -5.68
CA THR A 291 -11.42 9.25 -5.11
C THR A 291 -12.29 8.10 -5.64
N THR A 292 -11.88 7.53 -6.77
CA THR A 292 -12.42 6.27 -7.31
C THR A 292 -11.37 5.17 -7.26
N ARG A 293 -11.80 3.91 -7.27
CA ARG A 293 -10.91 2.73 -7.21
C ARG A 293 -9.84 2.70 -8.32
N GLU A 294 -10.16 3.22 -9.50
CA GLU A 294 -9.26 3.29 -10.65
C GLU A 294 -8.69 4.72 -10.85
N ALA A 295 -8.98 5.67 -9.97
CA ALA A 295 -8.59 7.08 -10.09
C ALA A 295 -8.96 7.71 -11.45
N ARG A 296 -10.15 7.38 -11.98
CA ARG A 296 -10.59 7.81 -13.31
C ARG A 296 -10.67 9.34 -13.39
N GLY A 297 -10.02 9.90 -14.39
CA GLY A 297 -9.91 11.35 -14.60
C GLY A 297 -8.99 12.08 -13.63
N GLU A 298 -8.21 11.36 -12.81
CA GLU A 298 -7.34 11.90 -11.78
C GLU A 298 -5.89 11.41 -11.98
N TRP A 299 -4.92 12.27 -11.67
CA TRP A 299 -3.50 11.95 -11.83
C TRP A 299 -2.56 12.79 -10.98
N ILE A 300 -1.33 12.28 -10.84
CA ILE A 300 -0.15 13.04 -10.43
C ILE A 300 0.95 12.71 -11.44
N ARG A 301 1.65 13.73 -11.93
CA ARG A 301 2.75 13.62 -12.90
C ARG A 301 3.90 14.49 -12.41
N SER A 302 5.12 13.96 -12.35
CA SER A 302 6.30 14.77 -12.03
C SER A 302 6.83 15.36 -13.32
N LEU A 303 6.55 16.65 -13.56
CA LEU A 303 7.01 17.37 -14.74
C LEU A 303 8.53 17.39 -14.79
N SER A 304 9.18 17.57 -13.64
CA SER A 304 10.64 17.53 -13.53
C SER A 304 11.24 16.17 -13.93
N LEU A 305 10.53 15.05 -13.71
CA LEU A 305 10.99 13.73 -14.18
C LEU A 305 10.76 13.56 -15.70
N LEU A 306 9.70 14.15 -16.24
CA LEU A 306 9.39 14.05 -17.66
C LEU A 306 10.34 14.88 -18.54
N GLU A 307 10.99 15.89 -17.95
CA GLU A 307 11.96 16.77 -18.59
C GLU A 307 13.42 16.27 -18.47
N SER A 308 13.68 15.20 -17.70
CA SER A 308 15.03 14.72 -17.38
C SER A 308 15.65 13.77 -18.40
#